data_AF-A0A1Q9HRI5-F1
#
_entry.id   AF-A0A1Q9HRI5-F1
#
_cell.length_a   1.000
_cell.length_b   1.000
_cell.length_c   1.000
_cell.angle_alpha   90.00
_cell.angle_beta   90.00
_cell.angle_gamma   90.00
#
_symmetry.space_group_name_H-M   'P 1'
#
loop_
_entity.id
_entity.type
_entity.pdbx_description
1 polymer ?
#
loop_
_entity_poly.entity_id
_entity_poly.type
_entity_poly.pdbx_seq_one_letter_code
_entity_poly.pdbx_strand_id
1 'polypeptide(L)'
;MKRLLNYFHPCTQIRRAQERYLNQDTIPNEIRDLVSSTPVAATQLACESDFIVLDLETTGLDCEEDLILSMGWVLVRKGTIDLATSQHMYINSDSQVKPETAVINHITPQMLSEGVSIHHAMQSLFSAAQGNVFVAHGCMVEAQFINKYLERVMKVLPPPLLWIDTLKIEKKLQKAVNGQPDSDVRLSTTRERYRLPEYNNHNALVDAVSTAELLLAQQHRITPEGNTTIGTLYRLSV
;
A
#
# COMPACT_ATOMS: atom_id res chain seq x y z
N MET A 1 2.20 18.21 -29.19
CA MET A 1 2.72 18.51 -27.83
C MET A 1 2.00 17.74 -26.72
N LYS A 2 0.67 17.85 -26.52
CA LYS A 2 -0.07 17.09 -25.46
C LYS A 2 0.08 15.55 -25.53
N ARG A 3 0.13 14.97 -26.73
CA ARG A 3 0.35 13.51 -26.94
C ARG A 3 1.72 13.00 -26.47
N LEU A 4 2.78 13.81 -26.61
CA LEU A 4 4.14 13.47 -26.15
C LEU A 4 4.27 13.61 -24.63
N LEU A 5 3.63 14.62 -24.03
CA LEU A 5 3.60 14.78 -22.56
C LEU A 5 2.84 13.64 -21.87
N ASN A 6 1.77 13.12 -22.49
CA ASN A 6 1.04 11.95 -21.98
C ASN A 6 1.81 10.63 -22.12
N TYR A 7 2.76 10.55 -23.07
CA TYR A 7 3.58 9.35 -23.30
C TYR A 7 4.52 9.05 -22.12
N PHE A 8 5.00 10.10 -21.46
CA PHE A 8 5.90 10.00 -20.30
C PHE A 8 5.17 10.07 -18.95
N HIS A 9 3.83 10.16 -18.96
CA HIS A 9 3.09 10.14 -17.70
C HIS A 9 3.31 8.79 -17.00
N PRO A 10 3.67 8.76 -15.71
CA PRO A 10 4.02 7.51 -15.03
C PRO A 10 2.95 6.42 -15.08
N CYS A 11 1.66 6.76 -14.94
CA CYS A 11 0.57 5.79 -15.12
C CYS A 11 0.56 5.15 -16.53
N THR A 12 0.94 5.89 -17.58
CA THR A 12 1.09 5.35 -18.94
C THR A 12 2.27 4.38 -19.03
N GLN A 13 3.36 4.63 -18.28
CA GLN A 13 4.50 3.72 -18.21
C GLN A 13 4.15 2.43 -17.48
N ILE A 14 3.45 2.54 -16.35
CA ILE A 14 2.95 1.38 -15.59
C ILE A 14 2.02 0.54 -16.47
N ARG A 15 1.07 1.16 -17.17
CA ARG A 15 0.18 0.43 -18.10
C ARG A 15 0.94 -0.35 -19.17
N ARG A 16 1.96 0.25 -19.79
CA ARG A 16 2.81 -0.48 -20.77
C ARG A 16 3.63 -1.58 -20.12
N ALA A 17 4.07 -1.38 -18.89
CA ALA A 17 4.75 -2.42 -18.14
C ALA A 17 3.79 -3.59 -17.84
N GLN A 18 2.54 -3.31 -17.46
CA GLN A 18 1.49 -4.30 -17.25
C GLN A 18 1.17 -5.07 -18.54
N GLU A 19 1.00 -4.37 -19.67
CA GLU A 19 0.77 -5.00 -20.98
C GLU A 19 1.93 -5.94 -21.37
N ARG A 20 3.19 -5.50 -21.17
CA ARG A 20 4.37 -6.36 -21.38
C ARG A 20 4.42 -7.52 -20.39
N TYR A 21 4.02 -7.30 -19.15
CA TYR A 21 3.99 -8.33 -18.12
C TYR A 21 2.99 -9.43 -18.50
N LEU A 22 1.77 -9.06 -18.88
CA LEU A 22 0.69 -9.99 -19.24
C LEU A 22 0.97 -10.86 -20.48
N ASN A 23 1.90 -10.43 -21.34
CA ASN A 23 2.34 -11.18 -22.52
C ASN A 23 3.36 -12.30 -22.22
N GLN A 24 3.73 -12.51 -20.95
CA GLN A 24 4.60 -13.63 -20.56
C GLN A 24 3.82 -14.96 -20.55
N ASP A 25 4.49 -16.02 -20.99
CA ASP A 25 3.88 -17.36 -21.16
C ASP A 25 3.46 -18.04 -19.84
N THR A 26 4.08 -17.66 -18.71
CA THR A 26 3.94 -18.34 -17.42
C THR A 26 3.65 -17.35 -16.29
N ILE A 27 2.39 -16.95 -16.17
CA ILE A 27 1.88 -16.13 -15.06
C ILE A 27 0.71 -16.88 -14.42
N PRO A 28 0.73 -17.17 -13.10
CA PRO A 28 -0.40 -17.72 -12.37
C PRO A 28 -1.65 -16.85 -12.55
N ASN A 29 -2.83 -17.48 -12.62
CA ASN A 29 -4.07 -16.78 -12.91
C ASN A 29 -4.37 -15.67 -11.90
N GLU A 30 -4.06 -15.90 -10.62
CA GLU A 30 -4.27 -14.94 -9.54
C GLU A 30 -3.49 -13.63 -9.78
N ILE A 31 -2.25 -13.74 -10.29
CA ILE A 31 -1.41 -12.59 -10.62
C ILE A 31 -1.85 -11.94 -11.92
N ARG A 32 -2.28 -12.74 -12.90
CA ARG A 32 -2.87 -12.23 -14.14
C ARG A 32 -4.12 -11.40 -13.85
N ASP A 33 -4.99 -11.88 -12.97
CA ASP A 33 -6.22 -11.19 -12.56
C ASP A 33 -5.88 -9.91 -11.79
N LEU A 34 -4.92 -9.94 -10.87
CA LEU A 34 -4.42 -8.76 -10.15
C LEU A 34 -3.93 -7.67 -11.13
N VAL A 35 -3.14 -8.04 -12.13
CA VAL A 35 -2.56 -7.08 -13.09
C VAL A 35 -3.60 -6.57 -14.08
N SER A 36 -4.47 -7.45 -14.59
CA SER A 36 -5.46 -7.09 -15.61
C SER A 36 -6.63 -6.28 -15.05
N SER A 37 -6.97 -6.48 -13.78
CA SER A 37 -8.08 -5.80 -13.11
C SER A 37 -7.75 -4.40 -12.62
N THR A 38 -6.52 -3.89 -12.79
CA THR A 38 -6.13 -2.55 -12.27
C THR A 38 -6.08 -1.47 -13.39
N PRO A 39 -7.21 -1.02 -13.98
CA PRO A 39 -7.20 0.03 -14.98
C PRO A 39 -7.37 1.39 -14.32
N VAL A 40 -6.28 2.13 -14.11
CA VAL A 40 -6.42 3.52 -13.66
C VAL A 40 -5.74 4.47 -14.61
N ALA A 41 -6.57 5.22 -15.33
CA ALA A 41 -6.10 6.33 -16.15
C ALA A 41 -5.56 7.42 -15.23
N ALA A 42 -4.44 8.05 -15.61
CA ALA A 42 -3.87 9.18 -14.87
C ALA A 42 -4.87 10.32 -14.58
N THR A 43 -5.88 10.47 -15.44
CA THR A 43 -6.91 11.50 -15.36
C THR A 43 -8.14 11.08 -14.56
N GLN A 44 -8.24 9.81 -14.14
CA GLN A 44 -9.34 9.34 -13.32
C GLN A 44 -9.31 10.06 -11.97
N LEU A 45 -10.48 10.47 -11.49
CA LEU A 45 -10.63 11.10 -10.19
C LEU A 45 -10.38 10.07 -9.09
N ALA A 46 -9.53 10.43 -8.13
CA ALA A 46 -9.21 9.57 -7.00
C ALA A 46 -10.44 9.27 -6.13
N CYS A 47 -11.36 10.22 -5.99
CA CYS A 47 -12.62 10.02 -5.27
C CYS A 47 -13.59 9.04 -5.96
N GLU A 48 -13.38 8.72 -7.23
CA GLU A 48 -14.16 7.71 -7.99
C GLU A 48 -13.37 6.41 -8.20
N SER A 49 -12.15 6.35 -7.67
CA SER A 49 -11.29 5.17 -7.72
C SER A 49 -11.40 4.35 -6.45
N ASP A 50 -11.02 3.09 -6.60
CA ASP A 50 -11.01 2.11 -5.55
C ASP A 50 -9.56 1.81 -5.14
N PHE A 51 -9.32 1.76 -3.83
CA PHE A 51 -8.00 1.54 -3.25
C PHE A 51 -8.02 0.35 -2.31
N ILE A 52 -6.88 -0.32 -2.21
CA ILE A 52 -6.55 -1.23 -1.11
C ILE A 52 -5.46 -0.58 -0.30
N VAL A 53 -5.78 -0.26 0.96
CA VAL A 53 -4.81 0.32 1.89
C VAL A 53 -4.25 -0.81 2.73
N LEU A 54 -2.94 -1.01 2.65
CA LEU A 54 -2.22 -2.13 3.24
C LEU A 54 -1.17 -1.59 4.21
N ASP A 55 -0.99 -2.33 5.31
CA ASP A 55 0.14 -2.20 6.21
C ASP A 55 0.63 -3.61 6.59
N LEU A 56 1.93 -3.73 6.87
CA LEU A 56 2.58 -4.97 7.28
C LEU A 56 3.37 -4.75 8.56
N GLU A 57 3.22 -5.67 9.51
CA GLU A 57 4.16 -5.81 10.62
C GLU A 57 5.20 -6.86 10.28
N THR A 58 6.47 -6.55 10.51
CA THR A 58 7.60 -7.40 10.11
C THR A 58 8.63 -7.55 11.23
N THR A 59 9.54 -8.51 11.10
CA THR A 59 10.70 -8.64 12.01
C THR A 59 11.79 -7.60 11.74
N GLY A 60 11.63 -6.77 10.71
CA GLY A 60 12.59 -5.75 10.29
C GLY A 60 12.31 -5.28 8.86
N LEU A 61 13.18 -4.45 8.31
CA LEU A 61 12.94 -3.77 7.03
C LEU A 61 13.57 -4.47 5.82
N ASP A 62 14.34 -5.54 6.01
CA ASP A 62 15.04 -6.24 4.93
C ASP A 62 14.26 -7.47 4.47
N CYS A 63 13.58 -7.40 3.33
CA CYS A 63 12.80 -8.52 2.84
C CYS A 63 13.62 -9.77 2.47
N GLU A 64 14.95 -9.69 2.39
CA GLU A 64 15.80 -10.87 2.17
C GLU A 64 15.92 -11.75 3.42
N GLU A 65 15.97 -11.11 4.59
CA GLU A 65 16.31 -11.71 5.89
C GLU A 65 15.17 -11.66 6.92
N ASP A 66 14.22 -10.74 6.77
CA ASP A 66 13.09 -10.52 7.66
C ASP A 66 11.81 -11.21 7.16
N LEU A 67 10.88 -11.41 8.10
CA LEU A 67 9.60 -12.06 7.88
C LEU A 67 8.43 -11.11 8.13
N ILE A 68 7.33 -11.36 7.42
CA ILE A 68 6.03 -10.75 7.73
C ILE A 68 5.45 -11.47 8.96
N LEU A 69 5.06 -10.70 9.96
CA LEU A 69 4.42 -11.14 11.19
C LEU A 69 2.90 -10.98 11.13
N SER A 70 2.42 -9.88 10.55
CA SER A 70 1.00 -9.68 10.31
C SER A 70 0.74 -8.81 9.07
N MET A 71 -0.47 -8.95 8.52
CA MET A 71 -0.96 -8.17 7.39
C MET A 71 -2.31 -7.58 7.75
N GLY A 72 -2.50 -6.30 7.44
CA GLY A 72 -3.76 -5.61 7.65
C GLY A 72 -4.15 -4.80 6.44
N TRP A 73 -5.40 -4.89 6.01
CA TRP A 73 -5.88 -4.04 4.92
C TRP A 73 -7.35 -3.67 5.07
N VAL A 74 -7.70 -2.57 4.40
CA VAL A 74 -9.08 -2.12 4.22
C VAL A 74 -9.24 -1.55 2.82
N LEU A 75 -10.43 -1.70 2.23
CA LEU A 75 -10.75 -1.11 0.95
C LEU A 75 -11.33 0.29 1.12
N VAL A 76 -10.91 1.21 0.25
CA VAL A 76 -11.59 2.48 0.03
C VAL A 76 -12.38 2.36 -1.26
N ARG A 77 -13.68 2.63 -1.19
CA ARG A 77 -14.62 2.56 -2.29
C ARG A 77 -15.19 3.94 -2.53
N LYS A 78 -14.86 4.54 -3.68
CA LYS A 78 -15.35 5.87 -4.09
C LYS A 78 -15.30 6.92 -2.97
N GLY A 79 -14.12 7.09 -2.39
CA GLY A 79 -13.88 8.08 -1.32
C GLY A 79 -14.43 7.71 0.07
N THR A 80 -14.94 6.49 0.26
CA THR A 80 -15.44 5.99 1.55
C THR A 80 -14.63 4.78 2.01
N ILE A 81 -14.26 4.72 3.29
CA ILE A 81 -13.60 3.55 3.87
C ILE A 81 -14.66 2.47 4.12
N ASP A 82 -14.48 1.30 3.50
CA ASP A 82 -15.39 0.17 3.67
C ASP A 82 -14.85 -0.79 4.73
N LEU A 83 -15.19 -0.52 5.99
CA LEU A 83 -14.75 -1.33 7.14
C LEU A 83 -15.26 -2.79 7.09
N ALA A 84 -16.29 -3.10 6.30
CA ALA A 84 -16.74 -4.48 6.13
C ALA A 84 -15.71 -5.34 5.38
N THR A 85 -14.79 -4.70 4.66
CA THR A 85 -13.70 -5.36 3.93
C THR A 85 -12.41 -5.48 4.73
N SER A 86 -12.38 -4.96 5.96
CA SER A 86 -11.21 -5.01 6.82
C SER A 86 -10.78 -6.44 7.10
N GLN A 87 -9.49 -6.69 6.97
CA GLN A 87 -8.87 -7.97 7.29
C GLN A 87 -7.60 -7.74 8.11
N HIS A 88 -7.38 -8.61 9.09
CA HIS A 88 -6.16 -8.67 9.87
C HIS A 88 -5.75 -10.14 10.01
N MET A 89 -4.52 -10.46 9.61
CA MET A 89 -4.02 -11.82 9.62
C MET A 89 -2.64 -11.85 10.26
N TYR A 90 -2.48 -12.63 11.33
CA TYR A 90 -1.17 -13.04 11.82
C TYR A 90 -0.61 -14.15 10.94
N ILE A 91 0.69 -14.11 10.70
CA ILE A 91 1.38 -15.07 9.85
C ILE A 91 2.14 -16.06 10.71
N ASN A 92 1.81 -17.34 10.56
CA ASN A 92 2.56 -18.40 11.20
C ASN A 92 3.96 -18.47 10.60
N SER A 93 4.91 -17.97 11.38
CA SER A 93 6.34 -18.16 11.25
C SER A 93 6.76 -18.84 12.54
N ASP A 94 7.48 -19.97 12.49
CA ASP A 94 7.85 -20.85 13.62
C ASP A 94 8.62 -20.13 14.76
N SER A 95 7.96 -19.18 15.43
CA SER A 95 8.43 -18.34 16.53
C SER A 95 9.66 -17.46 16.27
N GLN A 96 9.86 -16.95 15.05
CA GLN A 96 10.98 -16.04 14.74
C GLN A 96 10.71 -14.57 15.11
N VAL A 97 10.24 -14.33 16.34
CA VAL A 97 10.01 -12.96 16.84
C VAL A 97 11.32 -12.36 17.37
N LYS A 98 11.76 -11.25 16.79
CA LYS A 98 12.88 -10.48 17.34
C LYS A 98 12.38 -9.65 18.54
N PRO A 99 13.05 -9.67 19.70
CA PRO A 99 12.62 -8.89 20.88
C PRO A 99 12.44 -7.40 20.59
N GLU A 100 13.30 -6.84 19.75
CA GLU A 100 13.28 -5.43 19.35
C GLU A 100 11.99 -5.05 18.62
N THR A 101 11.46 -5.92 17.74
CA THR A 101 10.20 -5.65 17.04
C THR A 101 8.98 -5.93 17.90
N ALA A 102 9.03 -6.92 18.78
CA ALA A 102 7.95 -7.21 19.73
C ALA A 102 7.67 -6.06 20.71
N VAL A 103 8.69 -5.28 21.07
CA VAL A 103 8.52 -4.06 21.90
C VAL A 103 7.69 -3.00 21.18
N ILE A 104 7.75 -2.98 19.84
CA ILE A 104 7.11 -1.99 18.99
C ILE A 104 5.69 -2.44 18.61
N ASN A 105 5.57 -3.64 18.04
CA ASN A 105 4.31 -4.15 17.48
C ASN A 105 3.49 -5.03 18.42
N HIS A 106 4.03 -5.36 19.59
CA HIS A 106 3.35 -6.15 20.61
C HIS A 106 2.90 -7.55 20.12
N ILE A 107 3.45 -8.04 19.01
CA ILE A 107 3.15 -9.35 18.46
C ILE A 107 3.92 -10.40 19.26
N THR A 108 3.18 -11.35 19.82
CA THR A 108 3.73 -12.45 20.62
C THR A 108 3.91 -13.71 19.79
N PRO A 109 4.86 -14.61 20.13
CA PRO A 109 4.99 -15.90 19.48
C PRO A 109 3.69 -16.73 19.47
N GLN A 110 2.88 -16.61 20.53
CA GLN A 110 1.59 -17.30 20.65
C GLN A 110 0.61 -16.85 19.56
N MET A 111 0.47 -15.54 19.32
CA MET A 111 -0.38 -15.00 18.24
C MET A 111 0.04 -15.53 16.86
N LEU A 112 1.35 -15.69 16.62
CA LEU A 112 1.86 -16.20 15.36
C LEU A 112 1.63 -17.71 15.21
N SER A 113 1.75 -18.47 16.30
CA SER A 113 1.52 -19.91 16.28
C SER A 113 0.08 -20.29 15.86
N GLU A 114 -0.88 -19.40 16.14
CA GLU A 114 -2.30 -19.52 15.74
C GLU A 114 -2.59 -18.83 14.39
N GLY A 115 -1.59 -18.20 13.78
CA GLY A 115 -1.71 -17.47 12.53
C GLY A 115 -1.93 -18.37 11.31
N VAL A 116 -2.28 -17.74 10.18
CA VAL A 116 -2.41 -18.42 8.89
C VAL A 116 -1.05 -18.58 8.22
N SER A 117 -0.95 -19.47 7.23
CA SER A 117 0.27 -19.54 6.41
C SER A 117 0.42 -18.27 5.56
N ILE A 118 1.67 -17.92 5.24
CA ILE A 118 1.94 -16.78 4.35
C ILE A 118 1.27 -16.94 2.98
N HIS A 119 1.12 -18.18 2.49
CA HIS A 119 0.42 -18.45 1.23
C HIS A 119 -1.06 -18.07 1.29
N HIS A 120 -1.74 -18.41 2.38
CA HIS A 120 -3.15 -18.05 2.58
C HIS A 120 -3.32 -16.53 2.63
N ALA A 121 -2.45 -15.84 3.38
CA ALA A 121 -2.53 -14.39 3.52
C ALA A 121 -2.28 -13.67 2.20
N MET A 122 -1.27 -14.09 1.43
CA MET A 122 -0.97 -13.52 0.11
C MET A 122 -2.09 -13.79 -0.91
N GLN A 123 -2.68 -15.00 -0.92
CA GLN A 123 -3.85 -15.29 -1.77
C GLN A 123 -5.04 -14.40 -1.42
N SER A 124 -5.31 -14.21 -0.13
CA SER A 124 -6.38 -13.33 0.35
C SER A 124 -6.14 -11.88 -0.05
N LEU A 125 -4.90 -11.40 0.10
CA LEU A 125 -4.50 -10.07 -0.35
C LEU A 125 -4.69 -9.89 -1.86
N PHE A 126 -4.17 -10.81 -2.68
CA PHE A 126 -4.26 -10.68 -4.14
C PHE A 126 -5.69 -10.72 -4.63
N SER A 127 -6.55 -11.54 -4.02
CA SER A 127 -7.99 -11.55 -4.31
C SER A 127 -8.65 -10.22 -3.96
N ALA A 128 -8.37 -9.66 -2.77
CA ALA A 128 -8.90 -8.38 -2.34
C ALA A 128 -8.34 -7.19 -3.15
N ALA A 129 -7.12 -7.30 -3.67
CA ALA A 129 -6.45 -6.23 -4.41
C ALA A 129 -6.89 -6.11 -5.88
N GLN A 130 -7.63 -7.08 -6.43
CA GLN A 130 -8.16 -6.98 -7.79
C GLN A 130 -9.03 -5.73 -7.94
N GLY A 131 -8.80 -4.92 -8.98
CA GLY A 131 -9.53 -3.66 -9.15
C GLY A 131 -8.90 -2.45 -8.47
N ASN A 132 -7.93 -2.65 -7.58
CA ASN A 132 -7.58 -1.64 -6.57
C ASN A 132 -6.18 -1.07 -6.76
N VAL A 133 -6.05 0.24 -6.53
CA VAL A 133 -4.74 0.88 -6.40
C VAL A 133 -4.20 0.61 -5.00
N PHE A 134 -2.95 0.16 -4.89
CA PHE A 134 -2.32 -0.06 -3.60
C PHE A 134 -1.96 1.27 -2.93
N VAL A 135 -2.15 1.33 -1.62
CA VAL A 135 -1.81 2.48 -0.79
C VAL A 135 -1.13 1.97 0.46
N ALA A 136 -0.06 2.62 0.88
CA ALA A 136 0.55 2.42 2.19
C ALA A 136 1.20 3.73 2.67
N HIS A 137 1.64 3.75 3.93
CA HIS A 137 2.38 4.86 4.51
C HIS A 137 3.88 4.55 4.50
N GLY A 138 4.48 4.60 3.30
CA GLY A 138 5.85 4.14 3.07
C GLY A 138 5.94 2.84 2.27
N CYS A 139 5.22 2.76 1.14
CA CYS A 139 4.98 1.58 0.29
C CYS A 139 6.21 0.73 -0.11
N MET A 140 7.42 1.24 0.07
CA MET A 140 8.64 0.53 -0.29
C MET A 140 8.78 -0.77 0.49
N VAL A 141 8.41 -0.78 1.78
CA VAL A 141 8.50 -1.97 2.63
C VAL A 141 7.51 -3.02 2.13
N GLU A 142 6.23 -2.66 2.03
CA GLU A 142 5.16 -3.56 1.61
C GLU A 142 5.41 -4.14 0.22
N ALA A 143 5.80 -3.27 -0.73
CA ALA A 143 6.12 -3.71 -2.09
C ALA A 143 7.32 -4.67 -2.11
N GLN A 144 8.38 -4.42 -1.34
CA GLN A 144 9.55 -5.31 -1.30
C GLN A 144 9.21 -6.69 -0.73
N PHE A 145 8.45 -6.76 0.36
CA PHE A 145 8.02 -8.03 0.95
C PHE A 145 7.10 -8.83 0.02
N ILE A 146 6.13 -8.18 -0.63
CA ILE A 146 5.24 -8.83 -1.61
C ILE A 146 6.03 -9.31 -2.84
N ASN A 147 6.89 -8.46 -3.40
CA ASN A 147 7.72 -8.82 -4.56
C ASN A 147 8.61 -10.01 -4.22
N LYS A 148 9.16 -10.04 -3.01
CA LYS A 148 10.01 -11.13 -2.57
C LYS A 148 9.28 -12.45 -2.46
N TYR A 149 8.05 -12.43 -1.94
CA TYR A 149 7.19 -13.60 -1.93
C TYR A 149 6.93 -14.10 -3.36
N LEU A 150 6.56 -13.20 -4.28
CA LEU A 150 6.31 -13.56 -5.69
C LEU A 150 7.52 -14.21 -6.36
N GLU A 151 8.72 -13.68 -6.13
CA GLU A 151 9.97 -14.22 -6.69
C GLU A 151 10.37 -15.56 -6.06
N ARG A 152 10.46 -15.63 -4.71
CA ARG A 152 10.98 -16.80 -4.01
C ARG A 152 10.00 -17.95 -3.99
N VAL A 153 8.70 -17.67 -3.81
CA VAL A 153 7.66 -18.69 -3.67
C VAL A 153 7.00 -18.98 -5.00
N MET A 154 6.43 -17.97 -5.64
CA MET A 154 5.63 -18.17 -6.87
C MET A 154 6.49 -18.30 -8.12
N LYS A 155 7.81 -18.04 -8.03
CA LYS A 155 8.76 -18.12 -9.14
C LYS A 155 8.37 -17.24 -10.33
N VAL A 156 7.77 -16.08 -10.05
CA VAL A 156 7.40 -15.08 -11.06
C VAL A 156 8.14 -13.78 -10.82
N LEU A 157 8.34 -13.02 -11.90
CA LEU A 157 8.79 -11.65 -11.78
C LEU A 157 7.70 -10.81 -11.08
N PRO A 158 8.05 -9.83 -10.23
CA PRO A 158 7.07 -8.96 -9.64
C PRO A 158 6.27 -8.18 -10.69
N PRO A 159 4.94 -8.12 -10.58
CA PRO A 159 4.12 -7.35 -11.49
C PRO A 159 4.29 -5.84 -11.24
N PRO A 160 4.14 -5.01 -12.30
CA PRO A 160 4.14 -3.56 -12.16
C PRO A 160 2.79 -3.09 -11.57
N LEU A 161 2.70 -3.09 -10.24
CA LEU A 161 1.56 -2.59 -9.48
C LEU A 161 1.66 -1.06 -9.27
N LEU A 162 0.51 -0.39 -9.24
CA LEU A 162 0.44 1.04 -8.94
C LEU A 162 0.32 1.25 -7.42
N TRP A 163 1.29 1.95 -6.85
CA TRP A 163 1.34 2.29 -5.43
C TRP A 163 1.21 3.79 -5.20
N ILE A 164 0.43 4.18 -4.20
CA ILE A 164 0.33 5.55 -3.68
C ILE A 164 0.86 5.56 -2.24
N ASP A 165 1.96 6.28 -2.05
CA ASP A 165 2.66 6.45 -0.78
C ASP A 165 2.24 7.75 -0.09
N THR A 166 1.47 7.64 1.00
CA THR A 166 0.97 8.78 1.79
C THR A 166 2.07 9.51 2.56
N LEU A 167 3.15 8.82 2.91
CA LEU A 167 4.33 9.41 3.58
C LEU A 167 5.05 10.35 2.61
N LYS A 168 5.25 9.92 1.36
CA LYS A 168 5.86 10.77 0.32
C LYS A 168 4.98 11.95 -0.06
N ILE A 169 3.67 11.75 -0.15
CA ILE A 169 2.71 12.85 -0.33
C ILE A 169 2.92 13.89 0.78
N GLU A 170 2.95 13.46 2.05
CA GLU A 170 3.11 14.37 3.16
C GLU A 170 4.45 15.13 3.11
N LYS A 171 5.56 14.44 2.83
CA LYS A 171 6.88 15.09 2.68
C LYS A 171 6.84 16.23 1.65
N LYS A 172 6.17 16.04 0.52
CA LYS A 172 6.06 17.08 -0.50
C LYS A 172 5.15 18.23 -0.06
N LEU A 173 4.04 17.93 0.60
CA LEU A 173 3.15 18.95 1.15
C LEU A 173 3.86 19.80 2.22
N GLN A 174 4.59 19.16 3.15
CA GLN A 174 5.35 19.88 4.18
C GLN A 174 6.46 20.74 3.57
N LYS A 175 7.21 20.21 2.60
CA LYS A 175 8.23 20.98 1.90
C LYS A 175 7.64 22.22 1.19
N ALA A 176 6.45 22.09 0.60
CA ALA A 176 5.77 23.19 -0.07
C ALA A 176 5.28 24.29 0.89
N VAL A 177 4.83 23.91 2.11
CA VAL A 177 4.30 24.87 3.09
C VAL A 177 5.40 25.50 3.94
N ASN A 178 6.33 24.69 4.45
CA ASN A 178 7.28 25.12 5.48
C ASN A 178 8.72 25.31 4.97
N GLY A 179 9.00 24.90 3.73
CA GLY A 179 10.35 24.93 3.16
C GLY A 179 11.36 23.98 3.83
N GLN A 180 10.95 23.25 4.87
CA GLN A 180 11.81 22.34 5.63
C GLN A 180 11.68 20.90 5.10
N PRO A 181 12.79 20.23 4.78
CA PRO A 181 12.79 18.83 4.35
C PRO A 181 12.64 17.82 5.50
N ASP A 182 12.88 18.23 6.75
CA ASP A 182 13.02 17.32 7.91
C ASP A 182 11.78 17.26 8.81
N SER A 183 10.59 17.57 8.28
CA SER A 183 9.35 17.39 9.02
C SER A 183 9.15 15.92 9.39
N ASP A 184 8.84 15.64 10.66
CA ASP A 184 8.38 14.31 11.07
C ASP A 184 7.07 13.98 10.35
N VAL A 185 7.14 12.99 9.47
CA VAL A 185 6.03 12.51 8.65
C VAL A 185 5.65 11.08 9.00
N ARG A 186 5.98 10.60 10.21
CA ARG A 186 5.42 9.33 10.71
C ARG A 186 3.89 9.41 10.70
N LEU A 187 3.23 8.26 10.58
CA LEU A 187 1.79 8.18 10.40
C LEU A 187 1.04 8.91 11.53
N SER A 188 1.38 8.62 12.79
CA SER A 188 0.79 9.25 13.97
C SER A 188 0.97 10.78 13.98
N THR A 189 2.20 11.27 13.84
CA THR A 189 2.52 12.71 13.78
C THR A 189 1.80 13.42 12.63
N THR A 190 1.68 12.74 11.49
CA THR A 190 0.95 13.28 10.34
C THR A 190 -0.54 13.36 10.65
N ARG A 191 -1.15 12.29 11.17
CA ARG A 191 -2.58 12.26 11.52
C ARG A 191 -2.96 13.33 12.54
N GLU A 192 -2.13 13.55 13.55
CA GLU A 192 -2.30 14.62 14.55
C GLU A 192 -2.36 16.00 13.89
N ARG A 193 -1.47 16.26 12.91
CA ARG A 193 -1.46 17.52 12.15
C ARG A 193 -2.76 17.75 11.37
N TYR A 194 -3.42 16.68 10.92
CA TYR A 194 -4.72 16.71 10.26
C TYR A 194 -5.89 16.68 11.24
N ARG A 195 -5.64 16.58 12.55
CA ARG A 195 -6.65 16.45 13.61
C ARG A 195 -7.52 15.21 13.44
N LEU A 196 -6.93 14.12 12.93
CA LEU A 196 -7.59 12.82 12.85
C LEU A 196 -7.58 12.12 14.22
N PRO A 197 -8.50 11.18 14.49
CA PRO A 197 -8.55 10.45 15.75
C PRO A 197 -7.24 9.71 16.05
N GLU A 198 -6.89 9.65 17.34
CA GLU A 198 -5.75 8.87 17.80
C GLU A 198 -6.13 7.38 17.91
N TYR A 199 -5.27 6.52 17.38
CA TYR A 199 -5.37 5.08 17.52
C TYR A 199 -4.03 4.51 18.02
N ASN A 200 -4.05 3.31 18.58
CA ASN A 200 -2.82 2.60 18.91
C ASN A 200 -2.10 2.21 17.60
N ASN A 201 -0.85 2.63 17.46
CA ASN A 201 -0.02 2.26 16.32
C ASN A 201 0.51 0.83 16.49
N HIS A 202 1.11 0.32 15.41
CA HIS A 202 1.79 -0.96 15.35
C HIS A 202 0.84 -2.16 15.45
N ASN A 203 -0.30 -2.00 14.79
CA ASN A 203 -1.23 -3.06 14.47
C ASN A 203 -1.62 -2.88 13.02
N ALA A 204 -1.27 -3.84 12.17
CA ALA A 204 -1.35 -3.70 10.72
C ALA A 204 -2.75 -3.25 10.24
N LEU A 205 -3.85 -3.74 10.84
CA LEU A 205 -5.18 -3.30 10.41
C LEU A 205 -5.48 -1.87 10.86
N VAL A 206 -5.11 -1.51 12.09
CA VAL A 206 -5.30 -0.15 12.61
C VAL A 206 -4.47 0.85 11.79
N ASP A 207 -3.25 0.50 11.41
CA ASP A 207 -2.37 1.35 10.60
C ASP A 207 -2.87 1.45 9.14
N ALA A 208 -3.45 0.39 8.58
CA ALA A 208 -4.12 0.44 7.28
C ALA A 208 -5.36 1.37 7.30
N VAL A 209 -6.23 1.26 8.31
CA VAL A 209 -7.38 2.17 8.48
C VAL A 209 -6.91 3.61 8.71
N SER A 210 -5.87 3.78 9.52
CA SER A 210 -5.25 5.08 9.79
C SER A 210 -4.70 5.73 8.53
N THR A 211 -4.07 4.94 7.67
CA THR A 211 -3.55 5.36 6.37
C THR A 211 -4.69 5.70 5.41
N ALA A 212 -5.80 4.96 5.45
CA ALA A 212 -6.97 5.23 4.62
C ALA A 212 -7.62 6.58 4.95
N GLU A 213 -7.80 6.88 6.24
CA GLU A 213 -8.30 8.19 6.70
C GLU A 213 -7.35 9.32 6.30
N LEU A 214 -6.03 9.11 6.48
CA LEU A 214 -5.02 10.09 6.07
C LEU A 214 -5.06 10.34 4.56
N LEU A 215 -5.18 9.30 3.75
CA LEU A 215 -5.29 9.42 2.29
C LEU A 215 -6.48 10.32 1.90
N LEU A 216 -7.65 10.10 2.48
CA LEU A 216 -8.85 10.91 2.19
C LEU A 216 -8.64 12.37 2.62
N ALA A 217 -8.03 12.60 3.77
CA ALA A 217 -7.72 13.94 4.26
C ALA A 217 -6.67 14.65 3.37
N GLN A 218 -5.64 13.92 2.90
CA GLN A 218 -4.66 14.42 1.94
C GLN A 218 -5.32 14.77 0.60
N GLN A 219 -6.21 13.92 0.08
CA GLN A 219 -6.95 14.21 -1.16
C GLN A 219 -7.73 15.53 -1.06
N HIS A 220 -8.43 15.74 0.04
CA HIS A 220 -9.18 16.98 0.30
C HIS A 220 -8.25 18.19 0.44
N ARG A 221 -7.09 18.05 1.11
CA ARG A 221 -6.10 19.13 1.24
C ARG A 221 -5.48 19.51 -0.11
N ILE A 222 -5.20 18.53 -0.98
CA ILE A 222 -4.61 18.76 -2.30
C ILE A 222 -5.61 19.48 -3.21
N THR A 223 -6.86 19.02 -3.24
CA THR A 223 -7.95 19.71 -3.94
C THR A 223 -9.24 19.71 -3.11
N PRO A 224 -9.61 20.85 -2.51
CA PRO A 224 -10.84 20.93 -1.71
C PRO A 224 -12.12 20.64 -2.50
N GLU A 225 -12.11 20.90 -3.80
CA GLU A 225 -13.23 20.64 -4.72
C GLU A 225 -13.33 19.16 -5.17
N GLY A 226 -12.43 18.29 -4.72
CA GLY A 226 -12.51 16.85 -4.98
C GLY A 226 -12.08 16.42 -6.40
N ASN A 227 -11.32 17.25 -7.11
CA ASN A 227 -10.84 16.96 -8.47
C ASN A 227 -9.42 16.37 -8.51
N THR A 228 -8.90 15.87 -7.38
CA THR A 228 -7.61 15.18 -7.29
C THR A 228 -7.66 13.95 -8.19
N THR A 229 -6.76 13.87 -9.17
CA THR A 229 -6.64 12.70 -10.04
C THR A 229 -5.61 11.71 -9.49
N ILE A 230 -5.70 10.46 -9.94
CA ILE A 230 -4.73 9.41 -9.59
C ILE A 230 -3.33 9.79 -10.06
N GLY A 231 -3.19 10.44 -11.22
CA GLY A 231 -1.91 10.94 -11.70
C GLY A 231 -1.31 12.03 -10.82
N THR A 232 -2.14 12.85 -10.18
CA THR A 232 -1.70 13.84 -9.19
C THR A 232 -1.21 13.15 -7.92
N LEU A 233 -1.98 12.21 -7.36
CA LEU A 233 -1.55 11.43 -6.19
C LEU A 233 -0.23 10.71 -6.45
N TYR A 234 -0.13 10.00 -7.58
CA TYR A 234 1.08 9.27 -7.93
C TYR A 234 2.30 10.19 -8.04
N ARG A 235 2.14 11.36 -8.68
CA ARG A 235 3.25 12.33 -8.79
C ARG A 235 3.70 12.84 -7.44
N LEU A 236 2.78 13.01 -6.49
CA LEU A 236 3.12 13.41 -5.13
C LEU A 236 3.75 12.27 -4.34
N SER A 237 3.44 11.02 -4.69
CA SER A 237 3.90 9.83 -3.98
C SER A 237 5.19 9.18 -4.51
N VAL A 238 5.91 9.81 -5.44
CA VAL A 238 7.21 9.31 -5.95
C VAL A 238 8.41 10.11 -5.49
#